data_AF-A0A495IVG4-F1
#
_entry.id   AF-A0A495IVG4-F1
#
_cell.length_a   1.000
_cell.length_b   1.000
_cell.length_c   1.000
_cell.angle_alpha   90.00
_cell.angle_beta   90.00
_cell.angle_gamma   90.00
#
_symmetry.space_group_name_H-M   'P 1'
#
loop_
_entity.id
_entity.type
_entity.pdbx_description
1 polymer ?
#
loop_
_entity_poly.entity_id
_entity_poly.type
_entity_poly.pdbx_seq_one_letter_code
_entity_poly.pdbx_strand_id
1 'polypeptide(L)'
;MSQQPFTSAGVQQKQAELNQLSQNDRLTQANLIRSDLVTWLNDNFTLNQAQRTYLSQMDSRFIEQASNQTGFAIENQLPVTLVFQGAGATKLVHKEGSMDLTYGASGFSAVGGIQFRIEYQ
;
A
#
# COMPACT_ATOMS: atom_id res chain seq x y z
N MET A 1 11.21 9.49 6.23
CA MET A 1 11.86 8.57 5.28
C MET A 1 11.98 9.29 3.94
N SER A 2 12.95 8.96 3.09
CA SER A 2 13.06 9.55 1.75
C SER A 2 11.92 9.07 0.85
N GLN A 3 11.50 9.90 -0.11
CA GLN A 3 10.57 9.44 -1.13
C GLN A 3 11.21 8.34 -1.99
N GLN A 4 10.41 7.37 -2.39
CA GLN A 4 10.80 6.35 -3.37
C GLN A 4 10.07 6.57 -4.70
N PRO A 5 10.64 6.17 -5.85
CA PRO A 5 9.90 6.21 -7.10
C PRO A 5 8.61 5.37 -7.02
N PHE A 6 7.50 5.84 -7.58
CA PHE A 6 6.27 5.04 -7.63
C PHE A 6 6.35 3.96 -8.71
N THR A 7 7.18 2.94 -8.44
CA THR A 7 7.44 1.77 -9.27
C THR A 7 7.37 0.51 -8.41
N SER A 8 7.32 -0.68 -9.03
CA SER A 8 7.36 -1.95 -8.30
C SER A 8 8.57 -2.05 -7.37
N ALA A 9 9.75 -1.65 -7.85
CA ALA A 9 10.98 -1.65 -7.07
C ALA A 9 10.94 -0.60 -5.94
N GLY A 10 10.42 0.60 -6.20
CA GLY A 10 10.31 1.65 -5.18
C GLY A 10 9.33 1.29 -4.07
N VAL A 11 8.24 0.59 -4.36
CA VAL A 11 7.32 0.04 -3.35
C VAL A 11 8.02 -1.01 -2.48
N GLN A 12 8.79 -1.92 -3.08
CA GLN A 12 9.58 -2.89 -2.32
C GLN A 12 10.64 -2.22 -1.44
N GLN A 13 11.31 -1.17 -1.94
CA GLN A 13 12.26 -0.38 -1.16
C GLN A 13 11.58 0.32 0.02
N LYS A 14 10.43 0.96 -0.22
CA LYS A 14 9.63 1.59 0.85
C LYS A 14 9.18 0.57 1.89
N GLN A 15 8.77 -0.62 1.46
CA GLN A 15 8.41 -1.70 2.38
C GLN A 15 9.60 -2.17 3.21
N ALA A 16 10.79 -2.30 2.61
CA ALA A 16 12.01 -2.63 3.35
C ALA A 16 12.35 -1.57 4.42
N GLU A 17 12.21 -0.27 4.09
CA GLU A 17 12.36 0.81 5.06
C GLU A 17 11.35 0.71 6.22
N LEU A 18 10.07 0.49 5.91
CA LEU A 18 9.01 0.34 6.91
C LEU A 18 9.24 -0.86 7.83
N ASN A 19 9.77 -1.96 7.30
CA ASN A 19 10.06 -3.17 8.06
C ASN A 19 11.25 -3.02 9.01
N GLN A 20 12.15 -2.06 8.76
CA GLN A 20 13.26 -1.72 9.65
C GLN A 20 12.84 -0.82 10.82
N LEU A 21 11.65 -0.23 10.77
CA LEU A 21 11.13 0.60 11.84
C LEU A 21 10.83 -0.21 13.11
N SER A 22 10.85 0.48 14.25
CA SER A 22 10.31 -0.04 15.49
C SER A 22 8.81 -0.37 15.33
N GLN A 23 8.27 -1.24 16.18
CA GLN A 23 6.85 -1.56 16.15
C GLN A 23 5.97 -0.30 16.30
N ASN A 24 6.36 0.62 17.19
CA ASN A 24 5.61 1.85 17.44
C ASN A 24 5.65 2.81 16.24
N ASP A 25 6.80 2.96 15.60
CA ASP A 25 6.93 3.82 14.41
C ASP A 25 6.20 3.23 13.21
N ARG A 26 6.21 1.90 13.06
CA ARG A 26 5.45 1.21 12.01
C ARG A 26 3.95 1.30 12.24
N LEU A 27 3.48 1.19 13.49
CA LEU A 27 2.08 1.44 13.84
C LEU A 27 1.68 2.89 13.52
N THR A 28 2.57 3.85 13.77
CA THR A 28 2.35 5.25 13.39
C THR A 28 2.17 5.40 11.88
N GLN A 29 3.03 4.76 11.07
CA GLN A 29 2.87 4.76 9.61
C GLN A 29 1.57 4.08 9.16
N ALA A 30 1.21 2.95 9.75
CA ALA A 30 -0.06 2.28 9.47
C ALA A 30 -1.28 3.15 9.77
N ASN A 31 -1.24 3.92 10.86
CA ASN A 31 -2.32 4.85 11.22
C ASN A 31 -2.40 6.04 10.26
N LEU A 32 -1.26 6.59 9.83
CA LEU A 32 -1.23 7.62 8.78
C LEU A 32 -1.84 7.10 7.47
N ILE A 33 -1.48 5.88 7.07
CA ILE A 33 -2.04 5.22 5.88
C ILE A 33 -3.56 5.07 5.98
N ARG A 34 -4.08 4.60 7.13
CA ARG A 34 -5.52 4.43 7.35
C ARG A 34 -6.28 5.75 7.34
N SER A 35 -5.68 6.80 7.92
CA SER A 35 -6.28 8.12 7.99
C SER A 35 -6.38 8.78 6.63
N ASP A 36 -5.32 8.72 5.83
CA ASP A 36 -5.28 9.30 4.49
C ASP A 36 -4.19 8.65 3.64
N LEU A 37 -4.58 7.59 2.92
CA LEU A 37 -3.69 6.86 2.03
C LEU A 37 -3.14 7.75 0.90
N VAL A 38 -3.95 8.68 0.36
CA VAL A 38 -3.54 9.50 -0.78
C VAL A 38 -2.45 10.48 -0.35
N THR A 39 -2.62 11.13 0.80
CA THR A 39 -1.58 11.99 1.38
C THR A 39 -0.33 11.18 1.73
N TRP A 40 -0.49 10.01 2.35
CA TRP A 40 0.67 9.16 2.68
C TRP A 40 1.45 8.73 1.43
N LEU A 41 0.77 8.38 0.33
CA LEU A 41 1.43 8.08 -0.94
C LEU A 41 2.16 9.29 -1.53
N ASN A 42 1.57 10.49 -1.47
CA ASN A 42 2.22 11.73 -1.91
C ASN A 42 3.49 12.05 -1.11
N ASP A 43 3.47 11.78 0.19
CA ASP A 43 4.61 12.08 1.08
C ASP A 43 5.73 11.04 0.94
N ASN A 44 5.39 9.80 0.60
CA ASN A 44 6.34 8.67 0.58
C ASN A 44 6.80 8.26 -0.82
N PHE A 45 6.13 8.70 -1.88
CA PHE A 45 6.49 8.37 -3.25
C PHE A 45 6.58 9.60 -4.16
N THR A 46 7.55 9.57 -5.07
CA THR A 46 7.63 10.55 -6.15
C THR A 46 6.55 10.25 -7.18
N LEU A 47 5.47 11.03 -7.13
CA LEU A 47 4.37 11.00 -8.09
C LEU A 47 4.48 12.18 -9.06
N ASN A 48 4.09 11.97 -10.31
CA ASN A 48 3.87 13.07 -11.25
C ASN A 48 2.47 13.66 -11.08
N GLN A 49 2.20 14.81 -11.72
CA GLN A 49 0.93 15.50 -11.54
C GLN A 49 -0.27 14.67 -12.00
N ALA A 50 -0.14 13.92 -13.09
CA ALA A 50 -1.22 13.06 -13.58
C ALA A 50 -1.55 11.93 -12.60
N GLN A 51 -0.54 11.33 -11.96
CA GLN A 51 -0.73 10.31 -10.92
C GLN A 51 -1.44 10.88 -9.70
N ARG A 52 -1.05 12.09 -9.24
CA ARG A 52 -1.71 12.77 -8.12
C ARG A 52 -3.18 13.04 -8.41
N THR A 53 -3.48 13.60 -9.58
CA THR A 53 -4.85 13.86 -10.02
C THR A 53 -5.65 12.57 -10.12
N TYR A 54 -5.05 11.49 -10.63
CA TYR A 54 -5.74 10.21 -10.70
C TYR A 54 -6.11 9.70 -9.30
N LEU A 55 -5.16 9.67 -8.36
CA LEU A 55 -5.39 9.22 -6.99
C LEU A 55 -6.47 10.04 -6.28
N SER A 56 -6.52 11.36 -6.48
CA SER A 56 -7.53 12.21 -5.85
C SER A 56 -8.94 12.06 -6.44
N GLN A 57 -9.06 11.45 -7.63
CA GLN A 57 -10.33 11.19 -8.31
C GLN A 57 -10.80 9.73 -8.14
N MET A 58 -10.00 8.87 -7.53
CA MET A 58 -10.39 7.48 -7.28
C MET A 58 -11.62 7.42 -6.36
N ASP A 59 -12.47 6.43 -6.59
CA ASP A 59 -13.66 6.20 -5.78
C ASP A 59 -13.28 6.05 -4.30
N SER A 60 -13.94 6.80 -3.42
CA SER A 60 -13.61 6.84 -2.00
C SER A 60 -13.73 5.47 -1.32
N ARG A 61 -14.64 4.61 -1.78
CA ARG A 61 -14.81 3.24 -1.23
C ARG A 61 -13.61 2.37 -1.56
N PHE A 62 -13.02 2.56 -2.74
CA PHE A 62 -11.78 1.87 -3.10
C PHE A 62 -10.63 2.36 -2.22
N ILE A 63 -10.49 3.68 -2.05
CA ILE A 63 -9.44 4.27 -1.21
C ILE A 63 -9.57 3.82 0.24
N GLU A 64 -10.76 3.80 0.81
CA GLU A 64 -11.02 3.32 2.17
C GLU A 64 -10.65 1.84 2.34
N GLN A 65 -11.02 0.97 1.40
CA GLN A 65 -10.62 -0.43 1.46
C GLN A 65 -9.11 -0.60 1.30
N ALA A 66 -8.50 0.14 0.37
CA ALA A 66 -7.06 0.12 0.15
C ALA A 66 -6.28 0.64 1.37
N SER A 67 -6.74 1.70 2.02
CA SER A 67 -6.09 2.29 3.20
C SER A 67 -6.11 1.34 4.38
N ASN A 68 -7.27 0.73 4.65
CA ASN A 68 -7.44 -0.24 5.73
C ASN A 68 -6.53 -1.46 5.55
N GLN A 69 -6.53 -2.05 4.35
CA GLN A 69 -5.72 -3.24 4.09
C GLN A 69 -4.22 -2.92 4.05
N THR A 70 -3.82 -1.79 3.47
CA THR A 70 -2.41 -1.39 3.43
C THR A 70 -1.89 -1.09 4.82
N GLY A 71 -2.64 -0.34 5.64
CA GLY A 71 -2.25 -0.07 7.02
C GLY A 71 -2.11 -1.35 7.84
N PHE A 72 -3.06 -2.27 7.69
CA PHE A 72 -3.00 -3.58 8.36
C PHE A 72 -1.82 -4.44 7.89
N ALA A 73 -1.51 -4.43 6.58
CA ALA A 73 -0.36 -5.13 6.06
C ALA A 73 0.94 -4.54 6.64
N ILE A 74 1.08 -3.21 6.64
CA ILE A 74 2.28 -2.54 7.16
C ILE A 74 2.48 -2.81 8.66
N GLU A 75 1.46 -2.67 9.51
CA GLU A 75 1.66 -2.88 10.96
C GLU A 75 2.13 -4.31 11.30
N ASN A 76 1.67 -5.30 10.52
CA ASN A 76 1.96 -6.72 10.68
C ASN A 76 3.13 -7.20 9.81
N GLN A 77 3.85 -6.30 9.15
CA GLN A 77 4.98 -6.62 8.26
C GLN A 77 4.62 -7.59 7.11
N LEU A 78 3.37 -7.55 6.65
CA LEU A 78 2.90 -8.34 5.52
C LEU A 78 3.29 -7.69 4.19
N PRO A 79 3.65 -8.48 3.16
CA PRO A 79 3.94 -7.99 1.82
C PRO A 79 2.87 -7.04 1.24
N VAL A 80 3.33 -5.93 0.69
CA VAL A 80 2.54 -4.99 -0.11
C VAL A 80 3.29 -4.77 -1.42
N THR A 81 2.76 -5.31 -2.52
CA THR A 81 3.42 -5.23 -3.83
C THR A 81 2.64 -4.35 -4.80
N LEU A 82 3.36 -3.79 -5.78
CA LEU A 82 2.80 -3.05 -6.90
C LEU A 82 3.30 -3.67 -8.20
N VAL A 83 2.40 -3.99 -9.11
CA VAL A 83 2.74 -4.51 -10.44
C VAL A 83 2.01 -3.70 -11.51
N PHE A 84 2.68 -3.51 -12.64
CA PHE A 84 2.14 -2.85 -13.82
C PHE A 84 2.02 -3.87 -14.94
N GLN A 85 0.88 -3.90 -15.63
CA GLN A 85 0.61 -4.86 -16.70
C GLN A 85 -0.04 -4.16 -17.89
N GLY A 86 0.25 -4.61 -19.11
CA GLY A 86 -0.35 -4.06 -20.33
C GLY A 86 0.37 -2.82 -20.86
N ALA A 87 -0.15 -2.26 -21.95
CA ALA A 87 0.49 -1.15 -22.67
C ALA A 87 -0.51 -0.12 -23.25
N GLY A 88 -1.78 -0.21 -22.88
CA GLY A 88 -2.80 0.69 -23.41
C GLY A 88 -2.91 2.04 -22.71
N ALA A 89 -3.92 2.81 -23.10
CA ALA A 89 -4.10 4.21 -22.69
C ALA A 89 -5.02 4.36 -21.47
N THR A 90 -5.90 3.38 -21.23
CA THR A 90 -6.81 3.37 -20.08
C THR A 90 -6.21 2.59 -18.93
N LYS A 91 -6.64 2.88 -17.69
CA LYS A 91 -6.09 2.23 -16.49
C LYS A 91 -7.19 1.61 -15.64
N LEU A 92 -6.98 0.37 -15.25
CA LEU A 92 -7.74 -0.32 -14.21
C LEU A 92 -6.82 -0.61 -13.03
N VAL A 93 -7.30 -0.30 -11.82
CA VAL A 93 -6.57 -0.60 -10.58
C VAL A 93 -7.25 -1.75 -9.87
N HIS A 94 -6.52 -2.85 -9.72
CA HIS A 94 -6.94 -4.02 -8.99
C HIS A 94 -6.26 -4.05 -7.63
N LYS A 95 -7.01 -4.41 -6.59
CA LYS A 95 -6.46 -4.77 -5.28
C LYS A 95 -6.67 -6.26 -5.09
N GLU A 96 -5.59 -7.00 -5.12
CA GLU A 96 -5.54 -8.46 -5.08
C GLU A 96 -4.88 -8.92 -3.77
N GLY A 97 -4.86 -10.24 -3.56
CA GLY A 97 -4.31 -10.86 -2.36
C GLY A 97 -5.28 -10.91 -1.18
N SER A 98 -4.95 -11.78 -0.23
CA SER A 98 -5.69 -12.03 1.00
C SER A 98 -4.74 -12.02 2.19
N MET A 99 -5.29 -11.69 3.35
CA MET A 99 -4.60 -11.78 4.63
C MET A 99 -5.43 -12.66 5.55
N ASP A 100 -4.81 -13.71 6.07
CA ASP A 100 -5.46 -14.66 6.96
C ASP A 100 -5.07 -14.35 8.42
N LEU A 101 -6.08 -14.34 9.29
CA LEU A 101 -5.95 -13.98 10.69
C LEU A 101 -6.13 -15.22 11.55
N THR A 102 -5.18 -15.48 12.43
CA THR A 102 -5.28 -16.54 13.44
C THR A 102 -5.17 -15.94 14.82
N TYR A 103 -6.10 -16.31 15.70
CA TYR A 103 -6.05 -16.00 17.12
C TYR A 103 -6.12 -17.30 17.92
N GLY A 104 -5.20 -17.46 18.88
CA GLY A 104 -5.16 -18.63 19.75
C GLY A 104 -4.41 -18.35 21.05
N ALA A 105 -4.10 -19.41 21.80
CA ALA A 105 -3.41 -19.31 23.09
C ALA A 105 -2.02 -18.65 23.00
N SER A 106 -1.36 -18.73 21.84
CA SER A 106 -0.07 -18.09 21.56
C SER A 106 -0.19 -16.63 21.11
N GLY A 107 -1.41 -16.09 21.08
CA GLY A 107 -1.71 -14.72 20.64
C GLY A 107 -2.21 -14.64 19.21
N PHE A 108 -2.03 -13.46 18.63
CA PHE A 108 -2.49 -13.09 17.30
C PHE A 108 -1.37 -13.27 16.28
N SER A 109 -1.71 -13.82 15.10
CA SER A 109 -0.83 -13.83 13.93
C SER A 109 -1.61 -13.52 12.66
N ALA A 110 -0.93 -12.87 11.73
CA ALA A 110 -1.44 -12.58 10.40
C ALA A 110 -0.45 -13.10 9.36
N VAL A 111 -0.95 -13.67 8.27
CA VAL A 111 -0.15 -14.14 7.13
C VAL A 111 -0.81 -13.73 5.82
N GLY A 112 -0.11 -13.91 4.69
CA GLY A 112 -0.57 -13.50 3.36
C GLY A 112 0.04 -12.17 2.93
N GLY A 113 -0.74 -11.33 2.25
CA GLY A 113 -0.29 -10.03 1.75
C GLY A 113 -1.23 -9.47 0.69
N ILE A 114 -0.95 -8.25 0.25
CA ILE A 114 -1.76 -7.57 -0.77
C ILE A 114 -0.91 -7.15 -1.97
N GLN A 115 -1.54 -7.15 -3.14
CA GLN A 115 -0.96 -6.68 -4.38
C GLN A 115 -1.85 -5.63 -5.01
N PHE A 116 -1.29 -4.49 -5.37
CA PHE A 116 -1.92 -3.54 -6.27
C PHE A 116 -1.44 -3.82 -7.69
N ARG A 117 -2.37 -4.08 -8.60
CA ARG A 117 -2.08 -4.27 -10.02
C ARG A 117 -2.70 -3.15 -10.82
N ILE A 118 -1.87 -2.39 -11.53
CA ILE A 118 -2.31 -1.35 -12.46
C ILE A 118 -2.22 -1.92 -13.86
N GLU A 119 -3.38 -2.18 -14.45
CA GLU A 119 -3.53 -2.74 -15.79
C GLU A 119 -3.82 -1.63 -16.80
N TYR A 120 -3.05 -1.60 -17.88
CA TYR A 120 -3.16 -0.67 -18.98
C TYR A 120 -3.79 -1.33 -20.21
N GLN A 121 -4.99 -0.87 -20.59
CA GLN A 121 -5.79 -1.38 -21.71
C GLN A 121 -5.93 -0.37 -22.84
#